data_AF-A0A2N3AH61-F1
#
_entry.id   AF-A0A2N3AH61-F1
#
_cell.length_a   1.000
_cell.length_b   1.000
_cell.length_c   1.000
_cell.angle_alpha   90.00
_cell.angle_beta   90.00
_cell.angle_gamma   90.00
#
_symmetry.space_group_name_H-M   'P 1'
#
loop_
_entity.id
_entity.type
_entity.pdbx_description
1 polymer ?
#
loop_
_entity_poly.entity_id
_entity_poly.type
_entity_poly.pdbx_seq_one_letter_code
_entity_poly.pdbx_strand_id
1 'polypeptide(L)'
;MTALLVCYGLLGLKFTVFIFFAVILMGLFMGVMGNLIEFASPKGLANPVCCQEKELAIDPICGMNIDMNKGLKTEYQGEYYYFCSTHCQAVFEKNPEKYVDTKEYTNTKGIKEKLNSVFKYAFIDMVKKIGPEIFLGLVLAALVSIIAPVGEFVGNHFGGGLGYLFSLVFGLAMYICSTASVPLVH
;
A
#
# COMPACT_ATOMS: atom_id res chain seq x y z
N MET A 1 4.32 -15.38 19.26
CA MET A 1 5.41 -15.41 20.27
C MET A 1 6.30 -16.65 20.16
N THR A 2 5.77 -17.83 19.77
CA THR A 2 6.53 -19.09 19.72
C THR A 2 7.53 -19.19 18.56
N ALA A 3 7.21 -18.69 17.36
CA ALA A 3 8.13 -18.81 16.21
C ALA A 3 9.45 -18.05 16.40
N LEU A 4 9.41 -16.84 16.98
CA LEU A 4 10.62 -16.07 17.28
C LEU A 4 11.47 -16.74 18.37
N LEU A 5 10.84 -17.30 19.40
CA LEU A 5 11.53 -18.01 20.49
C LEU A 5 12.14 -19.34 20.03
N VAL A 6 11.44 -20.07 19.16
CA VAL A 6 11.92 -21.33 18.57
C VAL A 6 13.06 -21.07 17.57
N CYS A 7 12.94 -20.06 16.70
CA CYS A 7 14.03 -19.65 15.80
C CYS A 7 15.24 -19.10 16.58
N TYR A 8 15.00 -18.33 17.64
CA TYR A 8 16.06 -17.85 18.53
C TYR A 8 16.78 -18.99 19.23
N GLY A 9 16.04 -20.01 19.69
CA GLY A 9 16.58 -21.21 20.32
C GLY A 9 17.36 -22.12 19.36
N LEU A 10 16.95 -22.21 18.08
CA LEU A 10 17.57 -23.11 17.10
C LEU A 10 18.73 -22.48 16.29
N LEU A 11 18.65 -21.18 15.96
CA LEU A 11 19.65 -20.52 15.10
C LEU A 11 20.49 -19.45 15.82
N GLY A 12 20.13 -19.10 17.06
CA GLY A 12 20.88 -18.17 17.89
C GLY A 12 20.70 -16.69 17.52
N LEU A 13 20.97 -15.81 18.49
CA LEU A 13 20.82 -14.35 18.36
C LEU A 13 21.54 -13.77 17.12
N LYS A 14 22.69 -14.33 16.75
CA LYS A 14 23.49 -13.85 15.61
C LYS A 14 22.77 -14.04 14.27
N PHE A 15 22.00 -15.12 14.11
CA PHE A 15 21.27 -15.39 12.87
C PHE A 15 20.02 -14.50 12.73
N THR A 16 19.29 -14.27 13.82
CA THR A 16 18.15 -13.34 13.83
C THR A 16 18.58 -11.92 13.49
N VAL A 17 19.69 -11.46 14.08
CA VAL A 17 20.26 -10.15 13.77
C VAL A 17 20.67 -10.07 12.30
N PHE A 18 21.28 -11.13 11.76
CA PHE A 18 21.65 -11.20 10.34
C PHE A 18 20.43 -11.07 9.41
N ILE A 19 19.34 -11.80 9.66
CA ILE A 19 18.12 -11.71 8.83
C ILE A 19 17.53 -10.30 8.86
N PHE A 20 17.48 -9.67 10.04
CA PHE A 20 16.93 -8.32 10.17
C PHE A 20 17.67 -7.33 9.27
N PHE A 21 19.01 -7.34 9.31
CA PHE A 21 19.82 -6.50 8.43
C PHE A 21 19.71 -6.91 6.96
N ALA A 22 19.63 -8.20 6.64
CA ALA A 22 19.48 -8.69 5.27
C ALA A 22 18.15 -8.25 4.63
N VAL A 23 17.04 -8.28 5.37
CA VAL A 23 15.73 -7.82 4.88
C VAL A 23 15.72 -6.31 4.64
N ILE A 24 16.32 -5.53 5.54
CA ILE A 24 16.46 -4.07 5.35
C ILE A 24 17.28 -3.77 4.10
N LEU A 25 18.42 -4.45 3.92
CA LEU A 25 19.28 -4.28 2.74
C LEU A 25 18.57 -4.68 1.44
N MET A 26 17.90 -5.83 1.43
CA MET A 26 17.10 -6.30 0.27
C MET A 26 15.97 -5.33 -0.06
N GLY A 27 15.24 -4.84 0.95
CA GLY A 27 14.17 -3.86 0.76
C GLY A 27 14.67 -2.52 0.23
N LEU A 28 15.80 -2.03 0.78
CA LEU A 28 16.45 -0.82 0.27
C LEU A 28 16.94 -1.01 -1.16
N PHE A 29 17.58 -2.15 -1.46
CA PHE A 29 18.09 -2.44 -2.79
C PHE A 29 16.97 -2.55 -3.83
N MET A 30 15.89 -3.27 -3.49
CA MET A 30 14.71 -3.38 -4.35
C MET A 30 14.02 -2.02 -4.53
N GLY A 31 13.95 -1.20 -3.48
CA GLY A 31 13.41 0.17 -3.55
C GLY A 31 14.27 1.11 -4.41
N VAL A 32 15.59 1.06 -4.25
CA VAL A 32 16.54 1.86 -5.05
C VAL A 32 16.52 1.40 -6.51
N MET A 33 16.51 0.09 -6.77
CA MET A 33 16.37 -0.43 -8.13
C MET A 33 15.03 -0.06 -8.75
N GLY A 34 13.93 -0.13 -8.02
CA GLY A 34 12.63 0.34 -8.49
C GLY A 34 12.60 1.84 -8.79
N ASN A 35 13.38 2.65 -8.07
CA ASN A 35 13.53 4.08 -8.33
C ASN A 35 14.50 4.38 -9.49
N LEU A 36 15.49 3.52 -9.73
CA LEU A 36 16.43 3.64 -10.85
C LEU A 36 15.82 3.16 -12.17
N ILE A 37 14.95 2.16 -12.08
CA ILE A 37 14.10 1.72 -13.19
C ILE A 37 12.89 2.64 -13.20
N GLU A 38 13.11 3.88 -13.63
CA GLU A 38 12.04 4.73 -14.12
C GLU A 38 11.49 4.01 -15.36
N PHE A 39 10.55 3.09 -15.14
CA PHE A 39 9.76 2.52 -16.22
C PHE A 39 9.12 3.73 -16.89
N ALA A 40 9.67 4.12 -18.04
CA ALA A 40 8.97 4.97 -18.99
C ALA A 40 7.62 4.29 -19.21
N SER A 41 6.59 4.82 -18.54
CA SER A 41 5.26 4.26 -18.51
C SER A 41 4.78 4.12 -19.96
N PRO A 42 4.57 2.90 -20.49
CA PRO A 42 4.03 2.75 -21.83
C PRO A 42 2.58 3.22 -21.78
N LYS A 43 2.35 4.40 -22.35
CA LYS A 43 1.01 4.92 -22.63
C LYS A 43 0.33 3.97 -23.62
N GLY A 44 -0.53 3.08 -23.13
CA GLY A 44 -1.51 2.39 -23.96
C GLY A 44 -1.69 0.91 -23.67
N LEU A 45 -2.48 0.58 -22.65
CA LEU A 45 -3.52 -0.45 -22.75
C LEU A 45 -4.45 -0.35 -21.53
N ALA A 46 -5.75 -0.27 -21.77
CA ALA A 46 -6.77 -0.06 -20.74
C ALA A 46 -7.24 -1.38 -20.10
N ASN A 47 -7.24 -1.48 -18.76
CA ASN A 47 -8.28 -2.22 -17.99
C ASN A 47 -8.28 -1.82 -16.49
N PRO A 48 -9.43 -1.86 -15.78
CA PRO A 48 -9.64 -1.17 -14.51
C PRO A 48 -9.49 -2.11 -13.30
N VAL A 49 -8.38 -2.03 -12.57
CA VAL A 49 -8.33 -2.52 -11.17
C VAL A 49 -7.50 -1.57 -10.30
N CYS A 50 -8.21 -0.91 -9.40
CA CYS A 50 -7.82 -0.29 -8.12
C CYS A 50 -6.74 0.79 -8.01
N CYS A 51 -5.97 1.11 -9.06
CA CYS A 51 -5.17 2.34 -9.09
C CYS A 51 -5.48 3.07 -10.40
N GLN A 52 -6.57 3.83 -10.39
CA GLN A 52 -6.79 4.80 -11.46
C GLN A 52 -5.72 5.89 -11.26
N GLU A 53 -4.68 5.87 -12.09
CA GLU A 53 -3.80 7.03 -12.32
C GLU A 53 -4.65 8.10 -13.02
N LYS A 54 -5.58 8.67 -12.27
CA LYS A 54 -6.15 9.97 -12.60
C LYS A 54 -5.00 10.94 -12.44
N GLU A 55 -4.67 11.65 -13.50
CA GLU A 55 -3.87 12.87 -13.39
C GLU A 55 -4.64 13.81 -12.46
N LEU A 56 -4.22 13.86 -11.19
CA LEU A 56 -4.84 14.66 -10.15
C LEU A 56 -4.10 15.98 -10.04
N ALA A 57 -4.81 17.07 -10.34
CA ALA A 57 -4.35 18.42 -10.07
C ALA A 57 -4.91 18.90 -8.73
N ILE A 58 -4.14 19.71 -7.99
CA ILE A 58 -4.58 20.27 -6.71
C ILE A 58 -5.22 21.64 -6.96
N ASP A 59 -6.42 21.84 -6.42
CA ASP A 59 -7.10 23.14 -6.43
C ASP A 59 -6.31 24.16 -5.58
N PRO A 60 -5.85 25.30 -6.13
CA PRO A 60 -5.11 26.30 -5.36
C PRO A 60 -5.97 27.06 -4.34
N ILE A 61 -7.31 27.00 -4.44
CA ILE A 61 -8.23 27.67 -3.51
C ILE A 61 -8.54 26.80 -2.29
N CYS A 62 -8.83 25.51 -2.50
CA CYS A 62 -9.32 24.62 -1.44
C CYS A 62 -8.40 23.44 -1.12
N GLY A 63 -7.37 23.18 -1.93
CA GLY A 63 -6.45 22.05 -1.73
C GLY A 63 -7.04 20.68 -2.06
N MET A 64 -8.18 20.63 -2.75
CA MET A 64 -8.84 19.39 -3.14
C MET A 64 -8.15 18.77 -4.37
N ASN A 65 -8.04 17.43 -4.40
CA ASN A 65 -7.55 16.71 -5.58
C ASN A 65 -8.66 16.65 -6.64
N ILE A 66 -8.35 17.08 -7.85
CA ILE A 66 -9.26 17.17 -8.98
C ILE A 66 -8.71 16.34 -10.12
N ASP A 67 -9.57 15.54 -10.75
CA ASP A 67 -9.22 14.85 -11.97
C ASP A 67 -9.04 15.88 -13.10
N MET A 68 -7.86 15.95 -13.74
CA MET A 68 -7.62 16.87 -14.87
C MET A 68 -8.61 16.66 -16.02
N ASN A 69 -9.19 15.46 -16.14
CA ASN A 69 -10.19 15.12 -17.15
C ASN A 69 -11.62 15.61 -16.83
N LYS A 70 -11.89 16.04 -15.59
CA LYS A 70 -13.21 16.52 -15.15
C LYS A 70 -13.20 17.93 -14.57
N GLY A 71 -12.02 18.44 -14.19
CA GLY A 71 -11.86 19.74 -13.57
C GLY A 71 -12.05 20.92 -14.52
N LEU A 72 -12.55 22.03 -13.99
CA LEU A 72 -12.49 23.32 -14.67
C LEU A 72 -11.04 23.79 -14.71
N LYS A 73 -10.63 24.48 -15.78
CA LYS A 73 -9.27 25.00 -15.91
C LYS A 73 -9.25 26.46 -16.36
N THR A 74 -8.26 27.20 -15.88
CA THR A 74 -8.02 28.60 -16.25
C THR A 74 -6.54 28.81 -16.48
N GLU A 75 -6.21 29.56 -17.53
CA GLU A 75 -4.83 29.93 -17.84
C GLU A 75 -4.50 31.26 -17.18
N TYR A 76 -3.41 31.32 -16.41
CA TYR A 76 -2.91 32.55 -15.82
C TYR A 76 -1.39 32.56 -15.88
N GLN A 77 -0.81 33.60 -16.49
CA GLN A 77 0.65 33.74 -16.70
C GLN A 77 1.30 32.57 -17.46
N GLY A 78 0.57 31.93 -18.39
CA GLY A 78 1.07 30.81 -19.19
C GLY A 78 1.00 29.44 -18.51
N GLU A 79 0.43 29.37 -17.30
CA GLU A 79 0.23 28.15 -16.53
C GLU A 79 -1.26 27.79 -16.44
N TYR A 80 -1.60 26.50 -16.57
CA TYR A 80 -2.96 26.01 -16.38
C TYR A 80 -3.23 25.65 -14.92
N TYR A 81 -4.24 26.27 -14.32
CA TYR A 81 -4.75 25.97 -12.98
C TYR A 81 -6.08 25.21 -13.07
N TYR A 82 -6.28 24.22 -12.21
CA TYR A 82 -7.49 23.38 -12.20
C TYR A 82 -8.31 23.62 -10.92
N PHE A 83 -9.64 23.62 -11.04
CA PHE A 83 -10.57 23.94 -9.96
C PHE A 83 -11.66 22.88 -9.79
N CYS A 84 -12.06 22.64 -8.54
CA CYS A 84 -13.04 21.63 -8.18
C CYS A 84 -14.49 22.06 -8.48
N SER A 85 -14.72 23.37 -8.59
CA SER A 85 -16.02 23.97 -8.81
C SER A 85 -15.90 25.35 -9.46
N THR A 86 -16.99 25.81 -10.07
CA THR A 86 -17.11 27.16 -10.64
C THR A 86 -16.90 28.24 -9.59
N HIS A 87 -17.26 27.96 -8.34
CA HIS A 87 -17.00 28.87 -7.22
C HIS A 87 -15.50 29.07 -6.98
N CYS A 88 -14.69 28.00 -6.97
CA CYS A 88 -13.25 28.10 -6.78
C CYS A 88 -12.58 28.82 -7.97
N GLN A 89 -13.02 28.55 -9.19
CA GLN A 89 -12.57 29.28 -10.37
C GLN A 89 -12.87 30.79 -10.26
N ALA A 90 -14.10 31.18 -9.92
CA ALA A 90 -14.48 32.58 -9.80
C ALA A 90 -13.75 33.31 -8.66
N VAL A 91 -13.40 32.62 -7.58
CA VAL A 91 -12.56 33.17 -6.50
C VAL A 91 -11.14 33.42 -6.99
N PHE A 92 -10.58 32.48 -7.76
CA PHE A 92 -9.25 32.63 -8.36
C PHE A 92 -9.21 33.79 -9.35
N GLU A 93 -10.19 33.90 -10.25
CA GLU A 93 -10.27 34.99 -11.25
C GLU A 93 -10.40 36.38 -10.60
N LYS A 94 -10.97 36.48 -9.40
CA LYS A 94 -11.08 37.74 -8.66
C LYS A 94 -9.75 38.22 -8.07
N ASN A 95 -8.88 37.32 -7.62
CA ASN A 95 -7.61 37.67 -6.97
C ASN A 95 -6.52 36.61 -7.25
N PRO A 96 -6.06 36.46 -8.51
CA PRO A 96 -5.16 35.38 -8.89
C PRO A 96 -3.77 35.52 -8.26
N GLU A 97 -3.25 36.74 -8.10
CA GLU A 97 -1.92 37.02 -7.55
C GLU A 97 -1.72 36.41 -6.14
N LYS A 98 -2.77 36.38 -5.32
CA LYS A 98 -2.72 35.85 -3.95
C LYS A 98 -2.47 34.33 -3.90
N TYR A 99 -2.85 33.60 -4.95
CA TYR A 99 -2.81 32.13 -4.97
C TYR A 99 -1.67 31.59 -5.83
N VAL A 100 -1.12 32.40 -6.74
CA VAL A 100 0.00 32.04 -7.61
C VAL A 100 1.33 32.04 -6.84
N ASP A 101 1.50 32.96 -5.88
CA ASP A 101 2.70 33.10 -5.05
C ASP A 101 2.93 31.91 -4.10
N THR A 102 1.93 31.04 -3.93
CA THR A 102 2.03 29.86 -3.06
C THR A 102 2.72 28.66 -3.74
N LYS A 103 3.00 28.73 -5.05
CA LYS A 103 3.79 27.69 -5.75
C LYS A 103 5.28 27.70 -5.37
N GLU A 104 5.81 28.83 -4.89
CA GLU A 104 7.24 29.00 -4.58
C GLU A 104 7.59 28.82 -3.08
N TYR A 105 6.78 28.10 -2.29
CA TYR A 105 7.05 27.87 -0.87
C TYR A 105 6.88 26.40 -0.45
N THR A 106 7.57 25.46 -1.10
CA THR A 106 7.50 24.02 -0.69
C THR A 106 8.83 23.27 -0.72
N ASN A 107 9.96 23.88 -0.36
CA ASN A 107 11.21 23.09 -0.24
C ASN A 107 11.75 22.92 1.18
N THR A 108 11.70 23.91 2.07
CA THR A 108 12.48 23.80 3.34
C THR A 108 11.64 23.50 4.59
N LYS A 109 10.34 23.82 4.63
CA LYS A 109 9.42 23.44 5.74
C LYS A 109 8.61 22.16 5.49
N GLY A 110 8.55 21.68 4.25
CA GLY A 110 7.62 20.62 3.81
C GLY A 110 8.01 19.18 4.16
N ILE A 111 9.24 18.91 4.61
CA ILE A 111 9.68 17.53 4.89
C ILE A 111 9.02 16.98 6.16
N LYS A 112 8.92 17.77 7.24
CA LYS A 112 8.29 17.31 8.49
C LYS A 112 6.80 17.02 8.32
N GLU A 113 6.10 17.86 7.58
CA GLU A 113 4.67 17.68 7.32
C GLU A 113 4.40 16.52 6.35
N LYS A 114 5.23 16.37 5.30
CA LYS A 114 5.18 15.19 4.43
C LYS A 114 5.54 13.90 5.18
N LEU A 115 6.53 13.92 6.06
CA LEU A 115 6.89 12.74 6.84
C LEU A 115 5.77 12.35 7.81
N ASN A 116 5.12 13.33 8.43
CA ASN A 116 3.98 13.08 9.32
C ASN A 116 2.75 12.57 8.55
N SER A 117 2.48 13.07 7.35
CA SER A 117 1.37 12.58 6.52
C SER A 117 1.63 11.16 6.02
N VAL A 118 2.87 10.84 5.64
CA VAL A 118 3.28 9.46 5.28
C VAL A 118 3.16 8.53 6.48
N PHE A 119 3.60 8.95 7.67
CA PHE A 119 3.51 8.13 8.88
C PHE A 119 2.06 7.88 9.29
N LYS A 120 1.21 8.92 9.25
CA LYS A 120 -0.22 8.81 9.51
C LYS A 120 -0.92 7.92 8.47
N TYR A 121 -0.51 7.99 7.21
CA TYR A 121 -1.05 7.09 6.19
C TYR A 121 -0.64 5.63 6.42
N ALA A 122 0.66 5.38 6.60
CA ALA A 122 1.23 4.04 6.76
C ALA A 122 0.76 3.34 8.04
N PHE A 123 0.71 4.06 9.17
CA PHE A 123 0.38 3.46 10.46
C PHE A 123 -1.08 3.59 10.87
N ILE A 124 -1.78 4.66 10.45
CA ILE A 124 -3.18 4.87 10.87
C ILE A 124 -4.15 4.52 9.75
N ASP A 125 -3.99 5.05 8.55
CA ASP A 125 -4.97 4.84 7.48
C ASP A 125 -4.99 3.39 6.98
N MET A 126 -3.81 2.81 6.81
CA MET A 126 -3.62 1.40 6.44
C MET A 126 -4.18 0.44 7.50
N VAL A 127 -3.81 0.61 8.77
CA VAL A 127 -4.30 -0.24 9.86
C VAL A 127 -5.81 -0.07 10.04
N LYS A 128 -6.36 1.13 9.84
CA LYS A 128 -7.81 1.36 9.92
C LYS A 128 -8.58 0.70 8.78
N LYS A 129 -7.98 0.55 7.60
CA LYS A 129 -8.58 -0.07 6.42
C LYS A 129 -8.43 -1.59 6.35
N ILE A 130 -7.43 -2.16 7.02
CA ILE A 130 -7.11 -3.59 6.98
C ILE A 130 -7.39 -4.29 8.33
N GLY A 131 -7.34 -3.51 9.41
CA GLY A 131 -7.55 -3.96 10.77
C GLY A 131 -8.86 -4.72 10.99
N PRO A 132 -10.03 -4.22 10.52
CA PRO A 132 -11.28 -4.94 10.76
C PRO A 132 -11.34 -6.30 10.06
N GLU A 133 -10.78 -6.43 8.85
CA GLU A 133 -10.70 -7.67 8.09
C GLU A 133 -9.74 -8.67 8.77
N ILE A 134 -8.56 -8.21 9.21
CA ILE A 134 -7.61 -9.03 9.97
C ILE A 134 -8.23 -9.50 11.29
N PHE A 135 -8.92 -8.60 12.00
CA PHE A 135 -9.56 -8.94 13.27
C PHE A 135 -10.65 -10.00 13.08
N LEU A 136 -11.49 -9.85 12.04
CA LEU A 136 -12.51 -10.83 11.70
C LEU A 136 -11.88 -12.20 11.37
N GLY A 137 -10.80 -12.21 10.59
CA GLY A 137 -10.05 -13.43 10.26
C GLY A 137 -9.44 -14.10 11.50
N LEU A 138 -8.86 -13.31 12.42
CA LEU A 138 -8.29 -13.81 13.67
C LEU A 138 -9.36 -14.45 14.57
N VAL A 139 -10.53 -13.79 14.69
CA VAL A 139 -11.66 -14.31 15.47
C VAL A 139 -12.20 -15.61 14.87
N LEU A 140 -12.37 -15.66 13.54
CA LEU A 140 -12.79 -16.88 12.85
C LEU A 140 -11.78 -18.01 13.02
N ALA A 141 -10.48 -17.72 12.88
CA ALA A 141 -9.43 -18.72 13.08
C ALA A 141 -9.43 -19.27 14.51
N ALA A 142 -9.62 -18.41 15.52
CA ALA A 142 -9.76 -18.82 16.91
C ALA A 142 -11.00 -19.70 17.11
N LEU A 143 -12.15 -19.34 16.55
CA LEU A 143 -13.38 -20.12 16.64
C LEU A 143 -13.24 -21.51 16.00
N VAL A 144 -12.67 -21.58 14.79
CA VAL A 144 -12.45 -22.83 14.07
C VAL A 144 -11.47 -23.73 14.84
N SER A 145 -10.44 -23.15 15.47
CA SER A 145 -9.46 -23.92 16.26
C SER A 145 -10.07 -24.62 17.49
N ILE A 146 -11.18 -24.08 18.02
CA ILE A 146 -11.92 -24.68 19.14
C ILE A 146 -12.83 -25.82 18.66
N ILE A 147 -13.41 -25.69 17.47
CA ILE A 147 -14.46 -26.59 16.96
C ILE A 147 -13.86 -27.79 16.20
N ALA A 148 -12.76 -27.60 15.47
CA ALA A 148 -12.16 -28.63 14.65
C ALA A 148 -10.76 -29.00 15.19
N PRO A 149 -10.57 -30.16 15.86
CA PRO A 149 -9.24 -30.65 16.23
C PRO A 149 -8.57 -31.23 14.97
N VAL A 150 -8.24 -30.34 14.03
CA VAL A 150 -7.67 -30.70 12.72
C VAL A 150 -6.38 -31.51 12.89
N GLY A 151 -5.62 -31.24 13.95
CA GLY A 151 -4.40 -31.98 14.28
C GLY A 151 -4.63 -33.47 14.58
N GLU A 152 -5.73 -33.81 15.25
CA GLU A 152 -6.04 -35.20 15.61
C GLU A 152 -6.63 -35.97 14.41
N PHE A 153 -7.42 -35.30 13.58
CA PHE A 153 -7.96 -35.86 12.34
C PHE A 153 -6.86 -36.13 11.29
N VAL A 154 -5.92 -35.19 11.12
CA VAL A 154 -4.78 -35.35 10.21
C VAL A 154 -3.81 -36.42 10.71
N GLY A 155 -3.58 -36.50 12.03
CA GLY A 155 -2.73 -37.53 12.63
C GLY A 155 -3.27 -38.95 12.44
N ASN A 156 -4.59 -39.14 12.59
CA ASN A 156 -5.21 -40.47 12.54
C ASN A 156 -5.56 -40.94 11.12
N HIS A 157 -5.85 -40.03 10.17
CA HIS A 157 -6.28 -40.39 8.81
C HIS A 157 -5.21 -40.15 7.73
N PHE A 158 -4.22 -39.29 7.99
CA PHE A 158 -3.16 -38.90 7.04
C PHE A 158 -1.76 -39.10 7.61
N GLY A 159 -1.56 -40.15 8.40
CA GLY A 159 -0.23 -40.56 8.87
C GLY A 159 0.64 -41.10 7.72
N GLY A 160 1.77 -40.44 7.43
CA GLY A 160 2.77 -40.88 6.44
C GLY A 160 2.98 -39.89 5.28
N GLY A 161 3.45 -40.39 4.13
CA GLY A 161 3.81 -39.57 2.96
C GLY A 161 2.66 -38.73 2.38
N LEU A 162 1.42 -39.17 2.55
CA LEU A 162 0.22 -38.46 2.06
C LEU A 162 -0.07 -37.16 2.83
N GLY A 163 0.35 -37.05 4.10
CA GLY A 163 0.20 -35.82 4.88
C GLY A 163 1.00 -34.66 4.30
N TYR A 164 2.19 -34.93 3.74
CA TYR A 164 3.01 -33.92 3.07
C TYR A 164 2.34 -33.39 1.80
N LEU A 165 1.71 -34.27 1.01
CA LEU A 165 1.00 -33.86 -0.21
C LEU A 165 -0.19 -32.97 0.13
N PHE A 166 -0.96 -33.32 1.17
CA PHE A 166 -2.09 -32.53 1.64
C PHE A 166 -1.65 -31.16 2.18
N SER A 167 -0.60 -31.12 3.01
CA SER A 167 -0.04 -29.87 3.54
C SER A 167 0.50 -28.97 2.43
N LEU A 168 1.11 -29.53 1.39
CA LEU A 168 1.62 -28.77 0.23
C LEU A 168 0.48 -28.14 -0.55
N VAL A 169 -0.59 -28.89 -0.87
CA VAL A 169 -1.74 -28.36 -1.61
C VAL A 169 -2.43 -27.23 -0.83
N PHE A 170 -2.67 -27.43 0.47
CA PHE A 170 -3.27 -26.39 1.31
C PHE A 170 -2.35 -25.17 1.50
N GLY A 171 -1.05 -25.40 1.70
CA GLY A 171 -0.06 -24.34 1.82
C GLY A 171 0.06 -23.51 0.53
N LEU A 172 0.05 -24.17 -0.63
CA LEU A 172 0.04 -23.52 -1.93
C LEU A 172 -1.25 -22.71 -2.14
N ALA A 173 -2.41 -23.27 -1.80
CA ALA A 173 -3.69 -22.56 -1.88
C ALA A 173 -3.71 -21.30 -0.98
N MET A 174 -3.24 -21.41 0.26
CA MET A 174 -3.10 -20.27 1.18
C MET A 174 -2.12 -19.21 0.67
N TYR A 175 -0.97 -19.64 0.15
CA TYR A 175 0.02 -18.76 -0.45
C TYR A 175 -0.57 -18.00 -1.64
N ILE A 176 -1.24 -18.72 -2.56
CA ILE A 176 -1.93 -18.12 -3.70
C ILE A 176 -2.96 -17.11 -3.22
N CYS A 177 -3.83 -17.45 -2.25
CA CYS A 177 -4.81 -16.51 -1.70
C CYS A 177 -4.17 -15.28 -1.04
N SER A 178 -3.00 -15.43 -0.42
CA SER A 178 -2.24 -14.30 0.14
C SER A 178 -1.63 -13.42 -0.94
N THR A 179 -1.17 -14.00 -2.05
CA THR A 179 -0.51 -13.29 -3.17
C THR A 179 -1.48 -12.84 -4.28
N ALA A 180 -2.70 -13.37 -4.33
CA ALA A 180 -3.73 -13.07 -5.33
C ALA A 180 -4.33 -11.67 -5.18
N SER A 181 -3.88 -10.91 -4.17
CA SER A 181 -4.09 -9.47 -4.08
C SER A 181 -3.23 -8.68 -5.08
N VAL A 182 -2.25 -9.31 -5.73
CA VAL A 182 -1.58 -8.76 -6.92
C VAL A 182 -2.40 -9.16 -8.14
N PRO A 183 -3.01 -8.21 -8.87
CA PRO A 183 -3.79 -8.57 -10.05
C PRO A 183 -2.81 -9.14 -11.08
N LEU A 184 -2.95 -10.43 -11.39
CA LEU A 184 -2.40 -11.02 -12.61
C LEU A 184 -3.11 -10.34 -13.78
N VAL A 185 -2.50 -9.26 -14.28
CA VAL A 185 -2.86 -8.59 -15.52
C VAL A 185 -2.78 -9.63 -16.63
N HIS A 186 -3.93 -10.06 -17.11
CA HIS A 186 -4.13 -10.45 -18.50
C HIS A 186 -4.86 -9.30 -19.21
#